data_AF-A0A850JGE3-F1
#
_entry.id   AF-A0A850JGE3-F1
#
_cell.length_a   1.000
_cell.length_b   1.000
_cell.length_c   1.000
_cell.angle_alpha   90.00
_cell.angle_beta   90.00
_cell.angle_gamma   90.00
#
_symmetry.space_group_name_H-M   'P 1'
#
loop_
_entity.id
_entity.type
_entity.pdbx_description
1 polymer ?
#
loop_
_entity_poly.entity_id
_entity_poly.type
_entity_poly.pdbx_seq_one_letter_code
_entity_poly.pdbx_strand_id
1 'polypeptide(L)'
;MTLGIRYAARSDVGMLREGNEDSAYAGAHLLAVADGMGGHVGGEIASAAAIEALRALDKDLPATELLAALEHTVKTANDNLHRIVESDPALQGMGTTLTAMLWAGNQVALVHIGDSRAYLLRDGSLFQITHDHTLVQSLVDEGRISPDEAASHPQRSLLLRALDGRGEVDPDLSLREAKTGDRYLLCSDGLSGVVTAETIFQVLTDVDDPEQAVRQLIDLANRGGGPDNITCVVADVVDLERQPPTGGPGHAVGAAANAAPPEPPGGGPGANTTVADTPAGRAAQLRDTRPQPPVAVDERPPPPAPMADPMGGPPAPMQAPMERPKRGGARRWTWLVVVAGVVVVGVVAGGFVLLQNVRNGYYIGAENGNAVLFRGTPQKVPGIDLSRKADAKDLQPIKVADLPQDLQQQVKGTYTVDGPKAWGTLVERVCKYSLVDQSGKVGVVRGRDQQDCQEVKVQASDIQLAQLPTSDASKVRKGEFAFIGRDAATTGLNGLKSRRDACAGNKPDKPADCPTNGGSS
;
A
#
# COMPACT_ATOMS: atom_id res chain seq x y z
N MET A 1 -33.35 4.98 0.16
CA MET A 1 -31.97 5.27 0.56
C MET A 1 -31.35 6.10 -0.55
N THR A 2 -31.27 7.41 -0.33
CA THR A 2 -30.53 8.33 -1.20
C THR A 2 -29.06 8.23 -0.82
N LEU A 3 -28.25 7.65 -1.69
CA LEU A 3 -26.80 7.58 -1.49
C LEU A 3 -26.15 8.87 -1.99
N GLY A 4 -25.07 9.25 -1.34
CA GLY A 4 -24.17 10.29 -1.82
C GLY A 4 -22.77 10.07 -1.26
N ILE A 5 -21.89 11.04 -1.49
CA ILE A 5 -20.49 10.92 -1.12
C ILE A 5 -20.03 12.08 -0.24
N ARG A 6 -19.23 11.75 0.77
CA ARG A 6 -18.40 12.70 1.51
C ARG A 6 -16.97 12.55 1.01
N TYR A 7 -16.36 13.63 0.56
CA TYR A 7 -15.09 13.55 -0.14
C TYR A 7 -14.11 14.63 0.30
N ALA A 8 -12.83 14.38 0.05
CA ALA A 8 -11.77 15.37 0.13
C ALA A 8 -10.77 15.12 -1.01
N ALA A 9 -10.23 16.19 -1.56
CA ALA A 9 -9.16 16.16 -2.55
C ALA A 9 -7.97 16.96 -2.04
N ARG A 10 -6.76 16.49 -2.32
CA ARG A 10 -5.55 17.24 -2.06
C ARG A 10 -4.48 16.90 -3.10
N SER A 11 -3.68 17.91 -3.42
CA SER A 11 -2.55 17.80 -4.33
C SER A 11 -1.35 18.52 -3.72
N ASP A 12 -0.16 17.96 -3.90
CA ASP A 12 1.10 18.45 -3.39
C ASP A 12 2.17 18.34 -4.49
N VAL A 13 3.05 19.34 -4.59
CA VAL A 13 4.13 19.35 -5.60
C VAL A 13 5.12 18.20 -5.37
N GLY A 14 5.21 17.66 -4.15
CA GLY A 14 6.27 16.75 -3.76
C GLY A 14 7.55 17.51 -3.42
N MET A 15 8.65 16.76 -3.30
CA MET A 15 9.94 17.26 -2.81
C MET A 15 10.96 17.50 -3.93
N LEU A 16 10.77 16.88 -5.10
CA LEU A 16 11.75 16.91 -6.20
C LEU A 16 11.30 17.70 -7.44
N ARG A 17 10.00 17.96 -7.60
CA ARG A 17 9.46 18.71 -8.75
C ARG A 17 9.44 20.22 -8.46
N GLU A 18 9.57 21.04 -9.51
CA GLU A 18 9.51 22.51 -9.39
C GLU A 18 8.08 23.07 -9.48
N GLY A 19 7.17 22.32 -10.10
CA GLY A 19 5.77 22.69 -10.33
C GLY A 19 4.86 21.48 -10.15
N ASN A 20 3.55 21.74 -10.16
CA ASN A 20 2.53 20.70 -10.04
C ASN A 20 1.81 20.51 -11.38
N GLU A 21 2.06 19.38 -12.02
CA GLU A 21 1.45 18.98 -13.28
C GLU A 21 0.21 18.10 -13.06
N ASP A 22 -0.07 17.67 -11.83
CA ASP A 22 -1.30 16.97 -11.48
C ASP A 22 -2.48 17.92 -11.36
N SER A 23 -3.66 17.42 -11.70
CA SER A 23 -4.95 18.05 -11.45
C SER A 23 -5.95 17.05 -10.87
N ALA A 24 -6.83 17.51 -9.98
CA ALA A 24 -7.95 16.70 -9.54
C ALA A 24 -9.19 17.56 -9.27
N TYR A 25 -10.36 16.91 -9.29
CA TYR A 25 -11.64 17.50 -8.95
C TYR A 25 -12.41 16.57 -8.03
N ALA A 26 -13.07 17.15 -7.02
CA ALA A 26 -13.99 16.43 -6.17
C ALA A 26 -15.28 17.24 -5.96
N GLY A 27 -16.38 16.62 -6.34
CA GLY A 27 -17.74 17.15 -6.31
C GLY A 27 -18.75 16.14 -5.81
N ALA A 28 -20.03 16.53 -5.79
CA ALA A 28 -21.11 15.70 -5.24
C ALA A 28 -21.41 14.46 -6.08
N HIS A 29 -21.13 14.53 -7.38
CA HIS A 29 -21.38 13.46 -8.35
C HIS A 29 -20.11 13.02 -9.08
N LEU A 30 -19.05 13.83 -9.11
CA LEU A 30 -17.84 13.56 -9.88
C LEU A 30 -16.58 13.61 -9.01
N LEU A 31 -15.74 12.58 -9.13
CA LEU A 31 -14.36 12.59 -8.66
C LEU A 31 -13.43 12.33 -9.85
N ALA A 32 -12.33 13.05 -9.95
CA ALA A 32 -11.35 12.86 -11.03
C ALA A 32 -9.94 13.19 -10.58
N VAL A 33 -8.96 12.45 -11.10
CA VAL A 33 -7.51 12.70 -10.98
C VAL A 33 -6.90 12.57 -12.38
N ALA A 34 -6.01 13.49 -12.71
CA ALA A 34 -5.27 13.54 -13.96
C ALA A 34 -3.82 13.92 -13.66
N ASP A 35 -2.89 13.07 -14.08
CA ASP A 35 -1.45 13.26 -13.93
C ASP A 35 -0.87 13.74 -15.25
N GLY A 36 -0.43 15.01 -15.24
CA GLY A 36 0.02 15.72 -16.43
C GLY A 36 1.47 15.40 -16.76
N MET A 37 1.73 15.09 -18.01
CA MET A 37 3.07 14.86 -18.53
C MET A 37 3.36 15.74 -19.76
N GLY A 38 4.61 16.16 -19.88
CA GLY A 38 5.07 16.99 -20.99
C GLY A 38 6.03 18.04 -20.47
N GLY A 39 7.21 18.18 -21.07
CA GLY A 39 8.25 19.08 -20.56
C GLY A 39 7.80 20.55 -20.40
N HIS A 40 8.62 21.38 -19.75
CA HIS A 40 8.35 22.78 -19.40
C HIS A 40 6.99 23.05 -18.72
N VAL A 41 5.89 23.11 -19.48
CA VAL A 41 4.54 23.51 -19.05
C VAL A 41 3.43 22.65 -19.69
N GLY A 42 3.78 21.64 -20.48
CA GLY A 42 2.80 20.82 -21.20
C GLY A 42 1.90 20.01 -20.27
N GLY A 43 2.47 19.44 -19.19
CA GLY A 43 1.74 18.60 -18.25
C GLY A 43 0.64 19.35 -17.51
N GLU A 44 0.94 20.53 -16.95
CA GLU A 44 -0.04 21.33 -16.21
C GLU A 44 -1.26 21.74 -17.07
N ILE A 45 -1.02 22.07 -18.34
CA ILE A 45 -2.09 22.45 -19.28
C ILE A 45 -2.93 21.23 -19.61
N ALA A 46 -2.29 20.09 -19.86
CA ALA A 46 -2.98 18.87 -20.26
C ALA A 46 -3.90 18.34 -19.16
N SER A 47 -3.40 18.20 -17.93
CA SER A 47 -4.19 17.69 -16.81
C SER A 47 -5.32 18.65 -16.43
N ALA A 48 -5.06 19.96 -16.43
CA ALA A 48 -6.08 20.96 -16.11
C ALA A 48 -7.20 20.99 -17.16
N ALA A 49 -6.86 20.91 -18.45
CA ALA A 49 -7.84 20.85 -19.53
C ALA A 49 -8.72 19.59 -19.46
N ALA A 50 -8.15 18.45 -19.09
CA ALA A 50 -8.90 17.21 -18.90
C ALA A 50 -9.89 17.31 -17.73
N ILE A 51 -9.43 17.80 -16.57
CA ILE A 51 -10.30 17.98 -15.40
C ILE A 51 -11.42 19.00 -15.66
N GLU A 52 -11.12 20.12 -16.31
CA GLU A 52 -12.11 21.16 -16.61
C GLU A 52 -13.19 20.64 -17.59
N ALA A 53 -12.82 19.79 -18.56
CA ALA A 53 -13.79 19.15 -19.45
C ALA A 53 -14.78 18.26 -18.68
N LEU A 54 -14.31 17.53 -17.67
CA LEU A 54 -15.16 16.64 -16.87
C LEU A 54 -16.04 17.40 -15.88
N ARG A 55 -15.64 18.57 -15.40
CA ARG A 55 -16.35 19.34 -14.37
C ARG A 55 -17.84 19.54 -14.65
N ALA A 56 -18.23 19.69 -15.92
CA ALA A 56 -19.63 19.85 -16.33
C ALA A 56 -20.51 18.61 -16.08
N LEU A 57 -19.90 17.47 -15.76
CA LEU A 57 -20.59 16.22 -15.38
C LEU A 57 -20.93 16.16 -13.89
N ASP A 58 -20.46 17.10 -13.05
CA ASP A 58 -20.78 17.15 -11.63
C ASP A 58 -22.21 17.66 -11.37
N LYS A 59 -23.19 16.89 -11.83
CA LYS A 59 -24.62 17.17 -11.76
C LYS A 59 -25.37 15.84 -11.72
N ASP A 60 -26.64 15.92 -11.34
CA ASP A 60 -27.51 14.75 -11.34
C ASP A 60 -27.76 14.29 -12.78
N LEU A 61 -27.40 13.04 -13.07
CA LEU A 61 -27.54 12.38 -14.36
C LEU A 61 -28.23 11.03 -14.16
N PRO A 62 -29.06 10.57 -15.10
CA PRO A 62 -29.65 9.25 -15.01
C PRO A 62 -28.57 8.17 -15.18
N ALA A 63 -28.70 7.08 -14.42
CA ALA A 63 -27.71 6.00 -14.40
C ALA A 63 -27.40 5.40 -15.79
N THR A 64 -28.39 5.39 -16.68
CA THR A 64 -28.27 4.90 -18.07
C THR A 64 -27.37 5.75 -18.96
N GLU A 65 -27.13 7.02 -18.60
CA GLU A 65 -26.31 7.95 -19.39
C GLU A 65 -24.87 8.06 -18.90
N LEU A 66 -24.54 7.53 -17.72
CA LEU A 66 -23.25 7.73 -17.07
C LEU A 66 -22.05 7.35 -17.95
N LEU A 67 -22.06 6.14 -18.52
CA LEU A 67 -20.96 5.65 -19.35
C LEU A 67 -20.80 6.48 -20.63
N ALA A 68 -21.92 6.75 -21.32
CA ALA A 68 -21.91 7.55 -22.55
C ALA A 68 -21.46 8.99 -22.29
N ALA A 69 -21.86 9.58 -21.16
CA ALA A 69 -21.44 10.92 -20.76
C ALA A 69 -19.94 10.99 -20.49
N LEU A 70 -19.38 10.00 -19.77
CA LEU A 70 -17.93 9.90 -19.55
C LEU A 70 -17.18 9.70 -20.86
N GLU A 71 -17.57 8.71 -21.67
CA GLU A 71 -16.92 8.40 -22.96
C GLU A 71 -16.88 9.63 -23.88
N HIS A 72 -18.02 10.30 -24.08
CA HIS A 72 -18.12 11.50 -24.89
C HIS A 72 -17.24 12.64 -24.34
N THR A 73 -17.21 12.81 -23.02
CA THR A 73 -16.44 13.89 -22.38
C THR A 73 -14.94 13.63 -22.45
N VAL A 74 -14.49 12.38 -22.30
CA VAL A 74 -13.08 12.01 -22.47
C VAL A 74 -12.64 12.23 -23.92
N LYS A 75 -13.47 11.86 -24.89
CA LYS A 75 -13.20 12.15 -26.31
C LYS A 75 -13.09 13.65 -26.58
N THR A 76 -14.03 14.42 -26.03
CA THR A 76 -14.01 15.90 -26.12
C THR A 76 -12.75 16.48 -25.46
N ALA A 77 -12.33 15.95 -24.31
CA ALA A 77 -11.11 16.36 -23.65
C ALA A 77 -9.88 16.10 -24.53
N ASN A 78 -9.79 14.92 -25.17
CA ASN A 78 -8.72 14.61 -26.11
C ASN A 78 -8.72 15.53 -27.34
N ASP A 79 -9.89 15.80 -27.91
CA ASP A 79 -10.03 16.73 -29.05
C ASP A 79 -9.64 18.17 -28.64
N ASN A 80 -9.88 18.56 -27.39
CA ASN A 80 -9.42 19.84 -26.86
C ASN A 80 -7.89 19.89 -26.76
N LEU A 81 -7.27 18.82 -26.24
CA LEU A 81 -5.80 18.70 -26.19
C LEU A 81 -5.19 18.77 -27.58
N HIS A 82 -5.80 18.08 -28.57
CA HIS A 82 -5.38 18.14 -29.96
C HIS A 82 -5.32 19.59 -30.47
N ARG A 83 -6.41 20.35 -30.27
CA ARG A 83 -6.47 21.76 -30.69
C ARG A 83 -5.45 22.66 -29.97
N ILE A 84 -5.17 22.40 -28.69
CA ILE A 84 -4.14 23.13 -27.96
C ILE A 84 -2.76 22.87 -28.58
N VAL A 85 -2.42 21.59 -28.84
CA VAL A 85 -1.15 21.21 -29.49
C VAL A 85 -1.04 21.75 -30.91
N GLU A 86 -2.13 21.79 -31.68
CA GLU A 86 -2.15 22.39 -33.01
C GLU A 86 -1.89 23.91 -32.97
N SER A 87 -2.42 24.59 -31.95
CA SER A 87 -2.27 26.03 -31.78
C SER A 87 -0.88 26.46 -31.29
N ASP A 88 -0.21 25.60 -30.52
CA ASP A 88 1.15 25.82 -30.04
C ASP A 88 2.00 24.55 -30.18
N PRO A 89 2.80 24.43 -31.27
CA PRO A 89 3.69 23.31 -31.49
C PRO A 89 4.75 23.11 -30.39
N ALA A 90 5.00 24.10 -29.52
CA ALA A 90 5.91 23.93 -28.38
C ALA A 90 5.33 22.97 -27.32
N LEU A 91 4.01 22.73 -27.34
CA LEU A 91 3.31 21.77 -26.48
C LEU A 91 3.27 20.36 -27.06
N GLN A 92 3.99 20.09 -28.16
CA GLN A 92 4.10 18.76 -28.72
C GLN A 92 4.64 17.75 -27.71
N GLY A 93 3.90 16.65 -27.54
CA GLY A 93 4.22 15.61 -26.57
C GLY A 93 3.66 15.86 -25.18
N MET A 94 2.85 16.90 -24.98
CA MET A 94 2.02 16.99 -23.79
C MET A 94 0.96 15.88 -23.77
N GLY A 95 0.59 15.45 -22.58
CA GLY A 95 -0.52 14.56 -22.35
C GLY A 95 -0.84 14.43 -20.88
N THR A 96 -1.85 13.65 -20.55
CA THR A 96 -2.23 13.41 -19.16
C THR A 96 -2.85 12.03 -19.03
N THR A 97 -2.70 11.42 -17.85
CA THR A 97 -3.60 10.34 -17.44
C THR A 97 -4.98 10.92 -17.13
N LEU A 98 -5.98 10.07 -17.02
CA LEU A 98 -7.28 10.44 -16.48
C LEU A 98 -7.92 9.22 -15.82
N THR A 99 -8.26 9.37 -14.54
CA THR A 99 -9.11 8.42 -13.81
C THR A 99 -10.25 9.20 -13.18
N ALA A 100 -11.50 8.85 -13.50
CA ALA A 100 -12.66 9.55 -12.98
C ALA A 100 -13.82 8.61 -12.66
N MET A 101 -14.61 8.99 -11.65
CA MET A 101 -15.77 8.27 -11.18
C MET A 101 -16.97 9.20 -11.13
N LEU A 102 -18.11 8.77 -11.68
CA LEU A 102 -19.35 9.55 -11.80
C LEU A 102 -20.53 8.79 -11.18
N TRP A 103 -21.25 9.44 -10.28
CA TRP A 103 -22.32 8.84 -9.46
C TRP A 103 -23.73 9.21 -9.95
N ALA A 104 -24.59 8.20 -10.04
CA ALA A 104 -26.04 8.35 -10.06
C ALA A 104 -26.68 7.38 -9.06
N GLY A 105 -27.08 7.89 -7.88
CA GLY A 105 -27.62 7.05 -6.81
C GLY A 105 -26.61 6.00 -6.34
N ASN A 106 -26.95 4.71 -6.50
CA ASN A 106 -26.07 3.58 -6.17
C ASN A 106 -25.19 3.11 -7.34
N GLN A 107 -25.28 3.74 -8.50
CA GLN A 107 -24.45 3.37 -9.65
C GLN A 107 -23.29 4.35 -9.83
N VAL A 108 -22.13 3.79 -10.13
CA VAL A 108 -20.90 4.54 -10.35
C VAL A 108 -20.27 4.09 -11.65
N ALA A 109 -20.10 5.02 -12.59
CA ALA A 109 -19.31 4.78 -13.78
C ALA A 109 -17.86 5.19 -13.51
N LEU A 110 -16.91 4.33 -13.87
CA LEU A 110 -15.48 4.56 -13.79
C LEU A 110 -14.93 4.64 -15.22
N VAL A 111 -14.15 5.69 -15.50
CA VAL A 111 -13.33 5.83 -16.70
C VAL A 111 -11.86 5.91 -16.30
N HIS A 112 -11.00 5.23 -17.05
CA HIS A 112 -9.57 5.17 -16.74
C HIS A 112 -8.70 5.09 -17.99
N ILE A 113 -7.66 5.93 -18.02
CA ILE A 113 -6.56 5.85 -18.98
C ILE A 113 -5.27 6.35 -18.32
N GLY A 114 -4.23 5.51 -18.30
CA GLY A 114 -2.91 5.86 -17.78
C GLY A 114 -2.55 4.94 -16.61
N ASP A 115 -1.79 5.44 -15.65
CA ASP A 115 -1.32 4.68 -14.48
C ASP A 115 -1.70 5.32 -13.14
N SER A 116 -2.46 6.41 -13.17
CA SER A 116 -3.23 6.84 -12.00
C SER A 116 -4.23 5.75 -11.60
N ARG A 117 -4.44 5.56 -10.30
CA ARG A 117 -5.18 4.39 -9.80
C ARG A 117 -6.45 4.78 -9.08
N ALA A 118 -7.46 3.92 -9.17
CA ALA A 118 -8.58 3.92 -8.26
C ALA A 118 -8.61 2.65 -7.42
N TYR A 119 -8.93 2.81 -6.14
CA TYR A 119 -9.09 1.75 -5.15
C TYR A 119 -10.48 1.81 -4.51
N LEU A 120 -10.99 0.64 -4.13
CA LEU A 120 -12.20 0.44 -3.34
C LEU A 120 -11.83 -0.30 -2.05
N LEU A 121 -12.09 0.32 -0.90
CA LEU A 121 -12.12 -0.33 0.39
C LEU A 121 -13.57 -0.76 0.69
N ARG A 122 -13.79 -2.06 0.76
CA ARG A 122 -15.09 -2.67 1.07
C ARG A 122 -14.90 -3.91 1.91
N ASP A 123 -15.74 -4.09 2.93
CA ASP A 123 -15.75 -5.28 3.80
C ASP A 123 -14.36 -5.63 4.39
N GLY A 124 -13.60 -4.58 4.75
CA GLY A 124 -12.26 -4.74 5.34
C GLY A 124 -11.16 -5.15 4.36
N SER A 125 -11.40 -5.07 3.04
CA SER A 125 -10.42 -5.40 2.00
C SER A 125 -10.25 -4.26 1.00
N LEU A 126 -9.01 -3.99 0.57
CA LEU A 126 -8.69 -3.01 -0.46
C LEU A 126 -8.54 -3.68 -1.82
N PHE A 127 -9.25 -3.15 -2.82
CA PHE A 127 -9.20 -3.63 -4.20
C PHE A 127 -8.73 -2.49 -5.10
N GLN A 128 -7.69 -2.72 -5.90
CA GLN A 128 -7.42 -1.85 -7.04
C GLN A 128 -8.48 -2.14 -8.12
N ILE A 129 -9.20 -1.11 -8.55
CA ILE A 129 -10.33 -1.24 -9.48
C ILE A 129 -10.03 -0.72 -10.90
N THR A 130 -8.84 -0.15 -11.09
CA THR A 130 -8.23 0.23 -12.38
C THR A 130 -7.09 -0.70 -12.74
N HIS A 131 -6.76 -0.78 -14.02
CA HIS A 131 -5.64 -1.57 -14.54
C HIS A 131 -4.66 -0.65 -15.25
N ASP A 132 -3.41 -0.59 -14.77
CA ASP A 132 -2.44 0.40 -15.24
C ASP A 132 -2.10 0.20 -16.72
N HIS A 133 -2.11 1.27 -17.51
CA HIS A 133 -1.69 1.27 -18.90
C HIS A 133 -0.18 1.54 -19.05
N THR A 134 0.65 0.82 -18.29
CA THR A 134 2.12 0.91 -18.36
C THR A 134 2.73 -0.27 -19.11
N LEU A 135 3.95 -0.09 -19.63
CA LEU A 135 4.72 -1.17 -20.24
C LEU A 135 4.89 -2.34 -19.29
N VAL A 136 5.20 -2.08 -18.02
CA VAL A 136 5.45 -3.14 -17.04
C VAL A 136 4.18 -3.91 -16.71
N GLN A 137 3.03 -3.25 -16.66
CA GLN A 137 1.76 -3.95 -16.48
C GLN A 137 1.49 -4.89 -17.65
N SER A 138 1.70 -4.45 -18.90
CA SER A 138 1.58 -5.35 -20.06
C SER A 138 2.55 -6.53 -20.01
N LEU A 139 3.79 -6.32 -19.55
CA LEU A 139 4.75 -7.42 -19.37
C LEU A 139 4.32 -8.40 -18.27
N VAL A 140 3.69 -7.92 -17.21
CA VAL A 140 3.10 -8.77 -16.16
C VAL A 140 1.92 -9.57 -16.71
N ASP A 141 1.02 -8.92 -17.46
CA ASP A 141 -0.15 -9.56 -18.06
C ASP A 141 0.25 -10.65 -19.07
N GLU A 142 1.33 -10.42 -19.82
CA GLU A 142 1.95 -11.40 -20.72
C GLU A 142 2.73 -12.52 -19.98
N GLY A 143 2.87 -12.44 -18.65
CA GLY A 143 3.63 -13.38 -17.83
C GLY A 143 5.14 -13.33 -18.08
N ARG A 144 5.65 -12.23 -18.63
CA ARG A 144 7.08 -12.05 -18.97
C ARG A 144 7.92 -11.59 -17.78
N ILE A 145 7.29 -10.89 -16.84
CA ILE A 145 7.88 -10.49 -15.56
C ILE A 145 6.86 -10.74 -14.44
N SER A 146 7.35 -10.92 -13.22
CA SER A 146 6.52 -10.96 -12.03
C SER A 146 6.10 -9.56 -11.57
N PRO A 147 5.02 -9.43 -10.78
CA PRO A 147 4.64 -8.15 -10.15
C PRO A 147 5.76 -7.52 -9.32
N ASP A 148 6.56 -8.33 -8.62
CA ASP A 148 7.68 -7.85 -7.82
C ASP A 148 8.81 -7.27 -8.68
N GLU A 149 9.08 -7.89 -9.84
CA GLU A 149 10.03 -7.37 -10.82
C GLU A 149 9.55 -6.06 -11.45
N ALA A 150 8.25 -5.95 -11.75
CA ALA A 150 7.64 -4.74 -12.31
C ALA A 150 7.88 -3.51 -11.41
N ALA A 151 7.76 -3.67 -10.08
CA ALA A 151 7.96 -2.57 -9.12
C ALA A 151 9.38 -1.97 -9.15
N SER A 152 10.39 -2.77 -9.50
CA SER A 152 11.79 -2.34 -9.56
C SER A 152 12.29 -2.05 -10.99
N HIS A 153 11.42 -2.21 -11.99
CA HIS A 153 11.80 -2.10 -13.39
C HIS A 153 12.22 -0.65 -13.76
N PRO A 154 13.28 -0.44 -14.56
CA PRO A 154 13.73 0.89 -14.96
C PRO A 154 12.70 1.70 -15.75
N GLN A 155 11.82 1.02 -16.48
CA GLN A 155 10.77 1.63 -17.31
C GLN A 155 9.37 1.45 -16.70
N ARG A 156 9.25 1.40 -15.37
CA ARG A 156 7.95 1.17 -14.69
C ARG A 156 6.92 2.29 -14.94
N SER A 157 7.38 3.53 -15.11
CA SER A 157 6.52 4.69 -15.41
C SER A 157 6.35 4.95 -16.92
N LEU A 158 6.70 3.99 -17.78
CA LEU A 158 6.51 4.16 -19.22
C LEU A 158 5.05 3.86 -19.59
N LEU A 159 4.27 4.91 -19.85
CA LEU A 159 2.88 4.83 -20.28
C LEU A 159 2.75 4.32 -21.72
N LEU A 160 1.76 3.45 -21.93
CA LEU A 160 1.32 2.97 -23.26
C LEU A 160 0.07 3.68 -23.76
N ARG A 161 -0.78 4.17 -22.84
CA ARG A 161 -2.02 4.89 -23.16
C ARG A 161 -2.14 6.11 -22.26
N ALA A 162 -2.46 7.25 -22.84
CA ALA A 162 -2.75 8.51 -22.17
C ALA A 162 -3.62 9.40 -23.07
N LEU A 163 -4.13 10.50 -22.53
CA LEU A 163 -4.74 11.57 -23.32
C LEU A 163 -3.64 12.51 -23.80
N ASP A 164 -3.21 12.39 -25.06
CA ASP A 164 -2.14 13.20 -25.65
C ASP A 164 -2.61 14.04 -26.85
N GLY A 165 -3.91 14.06 -27.11
CA GLY A 165 -4.51 14.75 -28.25
C GLY A 165 -4.19 14.09 -29.59
N ARG A 166 -3.70 12.85 -29.63
CA ARG A 166 -3.39 12.15 -30.88
C ARG A 166 -4.32 10.97 -31.09
N GLY A 167 -4.83 10.85 -32.32
CA GLY A 167 -5.62 9.70 -32.74
C GLY A 167 -6.92 9.53 -31.95
N GLU A 168 -7.48 8.33 -32.05
CA GLU A 168 -8.65 7.92 -31.30
C GLU A 168 -8.24 7.41 -29.91
N VAL A 169 -8.93 7.88 -28.88
CA VAL A 169 -8.74 7.43 -27.50
C VAL A 169 -9.77 6.36 -27.19
N ASP A 170 -9.28 5.27 -26.63
CA ASP A 170 -10.10 4.18 -26.10
C ASP A 170 -9.81 4.12 -24.59
N PRO A 171 -10.64 4.68 -23.72
CA PRO A 171 -10.46 4.57 -22.27
C PRO A 171 -11.16 3.32 -21.72
N ASP A 172 -10.65 2.79 -20.62
CA ASP A 172 -11.31 1.69 -19.93
C ASP A 172 -12.55 2.22 -19.21
N LEU A 173 -13.72 1.66 -19.53
CA LEU A 173 -15.01 2.06 -18.99
C LEU A 173 -15.67 0.90 -18.25
N SER A 174 -16.14 1.16 -17.02
CA SER A 174 -16.87 0.16 -16.24
C SER A 174 -17.99 0.76 -15.40
N LEU A 175 -19.09 0.03 -15.26
CA LEU A 175 -20.20 0.38 -14.37
C LEU A 175 -20.14 -0.49 -13.12
N ARG A 176 -20.26 0.15 -11.95
CA ARG A 176 -20.13 -0.48 -10.64
C ARG A 176 -21.30 -0.09 -9.74
N GLU A 177 -21.56 -0.92 -8.74
CA GLU A 177 -22.52 -0.62 -7.68
C GLU A 177 -21.80 -0.11 -6.43
N ALA A 178 -22.20 1.06 -5.95
CA ALA A 178 -21.80 1.65 -4.68
C ALA A 178 -22.76 1.25 -3.55
N LYS A 179 -22.18 0.97 -2.39
CA LYS A 179 -22.88 0.60 -1.16
C LYS A 179 -22.46 1.54 -0.04
N THR A 180 -23.37 1.82 0.88
CA THR A 180 -23.04 2.59 2.08
C THR A 180 -21.88 1.93 2.83
N GLY A 181 -20.90 2.74 3.24
CA GLY A 181 -19.68 2.27 3.90
C GLY A 181 -18.54 1.93 2.95
N ASP A 182 -18.76 1.94 1.63
CA ASP A 182 -17.64 1.92 0.69
C ASP A 182 -16.79 3.17 0.84
N ARG A 183 -15.49 2.99 0.69
CA ARG A 183 -14.53 4.08 0.56
C ARG A 183 -13.73 3.94 -0.72
N TYR A 184 -13.72 4.99 -1.52
CA TYR A 184 -12.95 5.08 -2.76
C TYR A 184 -11.73 5.97 -2.56
N LEU A 185 -10.64 5.62 -3.23
CA LEU A 185 -9.43 6.45 -3.36
C LEU A 185 -9.08 6.54 -4.84
N LEU A 186 -8.92 7.74 -5.37
CA LEU A 186 -8.25 7.99 -6.65
C LEU A 186 -6.89 8.64 -6.36
N CYS A 187 -5.82 8.26 -7.05
CA CYS A 187 -4.52 8.87 -6.87
C CYS A 187 -3.62 8.84 -8.12
N SER A 188 -2.73 9.82 -8.25
CA SER A 188 -1.61 9.81 -9.20
C SER A 188 -0.54 8.78 -8.80
N ASP A 189 0.41 8.53 -9.70
CA ASP A 189 1.49 7.57 -9.46
C ASP A 189 2.46 8.06 -8.38
N GLY A 190 2.53 9.37 -8.13
CA GLY A 190 3.34 9.95 -7.06
C GLY A 190 2.91 9.50 -5.66
N LEU A 191 1.67 9.03 -5.48
CA LEU A 191 1.28 8.31 -4.26
C LEU A 191 1.68 6.83 -4.34
N SER A 192 1.16 6.11 -5.34
CA SER A 192 1.24 4.64 -5.41
C SER A 192 2.64 4.11 -5.74
N GLY A 193 3.52 4.95 -6.28
CA GLY A 193 4.90 4.66 -6.59
C GLY A 193 5.84 4.67 -5.37
N VAL A 194 5.44 5.30 -4.26
CA VAL A 194 6.24 5.35 -3.01
C VAL A 194 5.50 4.85 -1.77
N VAL A 195 4.17 4.86 -1.77
CA VAL A 195 3.34 4.33 -0.68
C VAL A 195 2.74 3.00 -1.12
N THR A 196 3.03 1.94 -0.35
CA THR A 196 2.56 0.59 -0.68
C THR A 196 1.05 0.43 -0.47
N ALA A 197 0.45 -0.56 -1.15
CA ALA A 197 -0.97 -0.87 -1.02
C ALA A 197 -1.37 -1.21 0.43
N GLU A 198 -0.50 -1.86 1.21
CA GLU A 198 -0.75 -2.16 2.62
C GLU A 198 -0.80 -0.89 3.47
N THR A 199 0.06 0.08 3.17
CA THR A 199 0.09 1.37 3.87
C THR A 199 -1.14 2.19 3.50
N ILE A 200 -1.52 2.20 2.22
CA ILE A 200 -2.77 2.81 1.75
C ILE A 200 -3.97 2.17 2.47
N PHE A 201 -4.03 0.84 2.54
CA PHE A 201 -5.08 0.10 3.23
C PHE A 201 -5.19 0.50 4.71
N GLN A 202 -4.06 0.58 5.43
CA GLN A 202 -4.03 0.99 6.83
C GLN A 202 -4.59 2.41 7.00
N VAL A 203 -4.14 3.37 6.19
CA VAL A 203 -4.62 4.76 6.29
C VAL A 203 -6.12 4.86 5.99
N LEU A 204 -6.58 4.21 4.92
CA LEU A 204 -8.00 4.23 4.56
C LEU A 204 -8.89 3.50 5.59
N THR A 205 -8.34 2.57 6.36
CA THR A 205 -9.05 1.84 7.42
C THR A 205 -9.06 2.58 8.75
N ASP A 206 -7.93 3.16 9.15
CA ASP A 206 -7.74 3.73 10.50
C ASP A 206 -8.17 5.20 10.60
N VAL A 207 -8.26 5.92 9.48
CA VAL A 207 -8.54 7.36 9.46
C VAL A 207 -9.94 7.62 8.92
N ASP A 208 -10.92 7.82 9.80
CA ASP A 208 -12.33 7.96 9.41
C ASP A 208 -12.63 9.20 8.55
N ASP A 209 -11.86 10.28 8.68
CA ASP A 209 -12.13 11.54 7.97
C ASP A 209 -11.37 11.63 6.64
N PRO A 210 -12.05 11.77 5.47
CA PRO A 210 -11.41 11.86 4.17
C PRO A 210 -10.35 12.95 4.08
N GLU A 211 -10.58 14.10 4.71
CA GLU A 211 -9.62 15.21 4.69
C GLU A 211 -8.34 14.86 5.45
N GLN A 212 -8.45 14.19 6.59
CA GLN A 212 -7.28 13.66 7.30
C GLN A 212 -6.61 12.52 6.54
N ALA A 213 -7.38 11.65 5.89
CA ALA A 213 -6.86 10.55 5.10
C ALA A 213 -6.01 11.05 3.92
N VAL A 214 -6.50 11.99 3.10
CA VAL A 214 -5.70 12.56 2.00
C VAL A 214 -4.46 13.28 2.51
N ARG A 215 -4.54 13.98 3.65
CA ARG A 215 -3.38 14.63 4.26
C ARG A 215 -2.33 13.60 4.70
N GLN A 216 -2.75 12.54 5.38
CA GLN A 216 -1.84 11.50 5.85
C GLN A 216 -1.22 10.71 4.70
N LEU A 217 -1.96 10.42 3.63
CA LEU A 217 -1.43 9.77 2.42
C LEU A 217 -0.34 10.63 1.76
N ILE A 218 -0.58 11.93 1.59
CA ILE A 218 0.41 12.87 1.04
C ILE A 218 1.64 12.98 1.95
N ASP A 219 1.45 13.08 3.26
CA ASP A 219 2.57 13.15 4.21
C ASP A 219 3.42 11.88 4.16
N LEU A 220 2.81 10.70 3.98
CA LEU A 220 3.52 9.44 3.82
C LEU A 220 4.30 9.37 2.51
N ALA A 221 3.71 9.82 1.40
CA ALA A 221 4.41 9.89 0.11
C ALA A 221 5.61 10.84 0.17
N ASN A 222 5.44 12.00 0.80
CA ASN A 222 6.52 12.96 1.04
C ASN A 222 7.62 12.41 1.97
N ARG A 223 7.25 11.64 3.01
CA ARG A 223 8.23 10.91 3.85
C ARG A 223 8.96 9.80 3.08
N GLY A 224 8.33 9.22 2.06
CA GLY A 224 8.94 8.31 1.09
C GLY A 224 9.91 8.98 0.12
N GLY A 225 10.11 10.30 0.25
CA GLY A 225 11.03 11.09 -0.56
C GLY A 225 10.34 12.04 -1.55
N GLY A 226 9.02 11.90 -1.76
CA GLY A 226 8.23 12.77 -2.63
C GLY A 226 8.85 12.99 -4.01
N PRO A 227 9.13 11.92 -4.78
CA PRO A 227 9.86 12.05 -6.04
C PRO A 227 9.04 12.70 -7.17
N ASP A 228 7.72 12.74 -7.02
CA ASP A 228 6.78 13.27 -7.99
C ASP A 228 5.70 14.15 -7.34
N ASN A 229 4.84 14.75 -8.18
CA ASN A 229 3.58 15.35 -7.76
C ASN A 229 2.68 14.28 -7.15
N ILE A 230 2.02 14.62 -6.04
CA ILE A 230 1.21 13.68 -5.28
C ILE A 230 -0.21 14.22 -5.18
N THR A 231 -1.14 13.55 -5.84
CA THR A 231 -2.54 13.93 -5.86
C THR A 231 -3.43 12.77 -5.49
N CYS A 232 -4.37 13.00 -4.57
CA CYS A 232 -5.36 11.99 -4.25
C CYS A 232 -6.71 12.58 -3.82
N VAL A 233 -7.74 11.78 -4.06
CA VAL A 233 -9.14 12.05 -3.70
C VAL A 233 -9.67 10.86 -2.93
N VAL A 234 -10.17 11.08 -1.72
CA VAL A 234 -10.85 10.05 -0.90
C VAL A 234 -12.33 10.37 -0.83
N ALA A 235 -13.19 9.38 -0.99
CA ALA A 235 -14.63 9.53 -0.88
C ALA A 235 -15.31 8.36 -0.15
N ASP A 236 -16.18 8.70 0.80
CA ASP A 236 -17.02 7.77 1.54
C ASP A 236 -18.43 7.77 1.00
N VAL A 237 -18.97 6.60 0.71
CA VAL A 237 -20.38 6.45 0.32
C VAL A 237 -21.24 6.44 1.59
N VAL A 238 -22.09 7.45 1.71
CA VAL A 238 -22.93 7.69 2.88
C VAL A 238 -24.42 7.66 2.49
N ASP A 239 -25.27 7.38 3.48
CA ASP A 239 -26.72 7.53 3.36
C ASP A 239 -27.09 8.99 3.68
N LEU A 240 -27.55 9.73 2.67
CA LEU A 240 -27.85 11.16 2.77
C LEU A 240 -29.00 11.47 3.74
N GLU A 241 -29.87 10.49 4.02
CA GLU A 241 -30.94 10.64 5.02
C GLU A 241 -30.39 10.63 6.45
N ARG A 242 -29.21 10.02 6.66
CA ARG A 242 -28.56 9.86 7.98
C ARG A 242 -27.40 10.81 8.21
N GLN A 243 -26.71 11.19 7.13
CA GLN A 243 -25.56 12.08 7.17
C GLN A 243 -25.72 13.11 6.04
N PRO A 244 -25.94 14.40 6.35
CA PRO A 244 -26.01 15.41 5.30
C PRO A 244 -24.67 15.47 4.55
N PRO A 245 -24.69 15.69 3.22
CA PRO A 245 -23.48 15.80 2.43
C PRO A 245 -22.66 16.98 2.98
N THR A 246 -21.41 16.71 3.30
CA THR A 246 -20.50 17.68 3.96
C THR A 246 -19.67 18.49 2.97
N GLY A 247 -19.79 18.20 1.67
CA GLY A 247 -19.08 18.92 0.61
C GLY A 247 -19.79 20.23 0.24
N GLY A 248 -19.03 21.33 0.18
CA GLY A 248 -19.44 22.56 -0.50
C GLY A 248 -19.58 22.35 -2.02
N PRO A 249 -19.66 23.44 -2.83
CA PRO A 249 -19.55 23.28 -4.28
C PRO A 249 -18.26 22.54 -4.63
N GLY A 250 -18.32 21.63 -5.62
CA GLY A 250 -17.16 20.85 -6.02
C GLY A 250 -15.96 21.74 -6.33
N HIS A 251 -14.76 21.25 -5.99
CA HIS A 251 -13.54 22.04 -6.05
C HIS A 251 -12.43 21.28 -6.78
N ALA A 252 -11.61 22.05 -7.49
CA ALA A 252 -10.40 21.55 -8.13
C ALA A 252 -9.17 21.77 -7.23
N VAL A 253 -8.20 20.87 -7.32
CA VAL A 253 -6.87 20.96 -6.68
C VAL A 253 -5.78 20.73 -7.72
N GLY A 254 -4.52 21.07 -7.40
CA GLY A 254 -3.40 20.95 -8.35
C GLY A 254 -3.40 22.08 -9.38
N ALA A 255 -2.94 21.80 -10.61
CA ALA A 255 -2.90 22.78 -11.69
C ALA A 255 -4.30 23.34 -12.03
N ALA A 256 -5.33 22.49 -12.01
CA ALA A 256 -6.73 22.91 -12.23
C ALA A 256 -7.27 23.90 -11.18
N ALA A 257 -6.68 24.01 -9.98
CA ALA A 257 -7.12 24.97 -8.98
C ALA A 257 -6.88 26.43 -9.40
N ASN A 258 -5.89 26.65 -10.26
CA ASN A 258 -5.48 27.98 -10.74
C ASN A 258 -5.99 28.28 -12.15
N ALA A 259 -6.65 27.33 -12.80
CA ALA A 259 -7.20 27.49 -14.14
C ALA A 259 -8.45 28.37 -14.08
N ALA A 260 -8.38 29.57 -14.65
CA ALA A 260 -9.59 30.24 -15.12
C ALA A 260 -10.12 29.43 -16.32
N PRO A 261 -11.46 29.31 -16.50
CA PRO A 261 -12.01 28.57 -17.64
C PRO A 261 -11.43 29.12 -18.94
N PRO A 262 -10.89 28.28 -19.85
CA PRO A 262 -10.49 28.75 -21.16
C PRO A 262 -11.74 29.24 -21.90
N GLU A 263 -11.78 30.53 -22.22
CA GLU A 263 -12.87 31.06 -23.05
C GLU A 263 -12.87 30.33 -24.40
N PRO A 264 -14.01 29.79 -24.86
CA PRO A 264 -14.10 29.21 -26.19
C PRO A 264 -13.77 30.29 -27.24
N PRO A 265 -13.02 29.95 -28.30
CA PRO A 265 -12.64 30.91 -29.32
C PRO A 265 -13.87 31.31 -30.13
N GLY A 266 -14.53 32.41 -29.76
CA GLY A 266 -15.62 32.99 -30.56
C GLY A 266 -16.63 33.82 -29.78
N GLY A 267 -16.30 35.10 -29.54
CA GLY A 267 -17.25 36.12 -29.08
C GLY A 267 -16.57 37.36 -28.52
N GLY A 268 -16.17 38.32 -29.36
CA GLY A 268 -15.50 39.56 -28.90
C GLY A 268 -16.46 40.60 -28.29
N PRO A 269 -16.01 41.85 -28.07
CA PRO A 269 -14.64 42.32 -27.82
C PRO A 269 -14.52 43.07 -26.47
N GLY A 270 -13.46 42.80 -25.71
CA GLY A 270 -12.95 43.78 -24.73
C GLY A 270 -12.59 43.25 -23.36
N ALA A 271 -11.42 42.61 -23.24
CA ALA A 271 -10.45 42.85 -22.17
C ALA A 271 -9.17 42.09 -22.53
N ASN A 272 -8.05 42.80 -22.66
CA ASN A 272 -6.74 42.20 -22.93
C ASN A 272 -6.25 41.43 -21.69
N THR A 273 -6.50 40.13 -21.61
CA THR A 273 -5.71 39.23 -20.76
C THR A 273 -4.69 38.51 -21.65
N THR A 274 -3.54 39.14 -21.82
CA THR A 274 -2.35 38.45 -22.33
C THR A 274 -1.76 37.59 -21.19
N VAL A 275 -0.99 36.56 -21.56
CA VAL A 275 -0.28 35.56 -20.72
C VAL A 275 0.61 36.16 -19.60
N ALA A 276 0.65 37.49 -19.47
CA ALA A 276 1.46 38.26 -18.54
C ALA A 276 0.92 38.37 -17.10
N ASP A 277 -0.33 37.99 -16.82
CA ASP A 277 -0.95 38.26 -15.51
C ASP A 277 -0.85 37.14 -14.47
N THR A 278 -0.10 36.07 -14.75
CA THR A 278 0.27 35.10 -13.70
C THR A 278 1.44 35.63 -12.87
N PRO A 279 1.55 35.26 -11.58
CA PRO A 279 2.74 35.55 -10.77
C PRO A 279 4.05 35.07 -11.44
N ALA A 280 3.99 33.97 -12.19
CA ALA A 280 5.09 33.44 -13.00
C ALA A 280 5.40 34.33 -14.22
N GLY A 281 4.37 34.85 -14.91
CA GLY A 281 4.52 35.80 -16.02
C GLY A 281 5.21 37.11 -15.60
N ARG A 282 4.88 37.63 -14.41
CA ARG A 282 5.57 38.79 -13.81
C ARG A 282 7.03 38.50 -13.44
N ALA A 283 7.35 37.28 -13.00
CA ALA A 283 8.72 36.88 -12.68
C ALA A 283 9.60 36.71 -13.94
N ALA A 284 9.01 36.26 -15.06
CA ALA A 284 9.70 36.14 -16.34
C ALA A 284 10.08 37.50 -16.95
N GLN A 285 9.17 38.49 -16.90
CA GLN A 285 9.43 39.84 -17.44
C GLN A 285 10.52 40.62 -16.68
N LEU A 286 10.74 40.30 -15.40
CA LEU A 286 11.83 40.88 -14.62
C LEU A 286 13.22 40.37 -15.03
N ARG A 287 13.30 39.22 -15.72
CA ARG A 287 14.57 38.68 -16.25
C ARG A 287 14.98 39.35 -17.57
N ASP A 288 14.04 39.87 -18.35
CA ASP A 288 14.28 40.47 -19.68
C ASP A 288 14.78 41.92 -19.68
N THR A 289 14.93 42.56 -18.52
CA THR A 289 15.37 43.97 -18.42
C THR A 289 16.86 44.15 -18.10
N ARG A 290 17.68 43.11 -18.18
CA ARG A 290 19.15 43.23 -18.04
C ARG A 290 19.87 42.87 -19.34
N PRO A 291 20.65 43.78 -19.96
CA PRO A 291 21.42 43.44 -21.15
C PRO A 291 22.52 42.43 -20.80
N GLN A 292 22.49 41.26 -21.44
CA GLN A 292 23.61 40.33 -21.45
C GLN A 292 24.70 40.82 -22.42
N PRO A 293 26.00 40.68 -22.10
CA PRO A 293 27.08 41.03 -23.01
C PRO A 293 27.15 40.06 -24.20
N PRO A 294 27.49 40.53 -25.42
CA PRO A 294 27.48 39.70 -26.62
C PRO A 294 28.60 38.66 -26.58
N VAL A 295 28.23 37.39 -26.75
CA VAL A 295 29.17 36.30 -27.00
C VAL A 295 29.31 36.15 -28.52
N ALA A 296 30.51 36.40 -29.05
CA ALA A 296 30.85 36.15 -30.43
C ALA A 296 30.88 34.64 -30.71
N VAL A 297 30.17 34.22 -31.76
CA VAL A 297 30.15 32.85 -32.25
C VAL A 297 31.25 32.71 -33.31
N ASP A 298 32.25 31.88 -33.06
CA ASP A 298 33.36 31.58 -33.97
C ASP A 298 32.90 30.54 -35.00
N GLU A 299 32.56 30.98 -36.22
CA GLU A 299 32.29 30.13 -37.37
C GLU A 299 33.57 29.40 -37.81
N ARG A 300 33.62 28.07 -37.63
CA ARG A 300 34.64 27.23 -38.28
C ARG A 300 34.10 26.70 -39.61
N PRO A 301 34.85 26.81 -40.72
CA PRO A 301 34.45 26.22 -42.00
C PRO A 301 34.73 24.70 -42.04
N PRO A 302 34.03 23.95 -42.91
CA PRO A 302 34.14 22.49 -42.99
C PRO A 302 35.45 22.03 -43.64
N PRO A 303 35.91 20.78 -43.36
CA PRO A 303 37.18 20.27 -43.87
C PRO A 303 37.10 19.83 -45.34
N PRO A 304 38.23 19.89 -46.10
CA PRO A 304 38.27 19.39 -47.48
C PRO A 304 38.55 17.87 -47.56
N ALA A 305 38.13 17.27 -48.68
CA ALA A 305 38.31 15.85 -49.01
C ALA A 305 39.79 15.49 -49.31
N PRO A 306 40.22 14.21 -49.13
CA PRO A 306 41.61 13.82 -49.29
C PRO A 306 41.97 13.49 -50.74
N MET A 307 43.12 13.99 -51.20
CA MET A 307 43.81 13.55 -52.41
C MET A 307 45.23 13.08 -52.07
N ALA A 308 45.53 11.86 -52.54
CA ALA A 308 46.78 11.17 -52.84
C ALA A 308 48.14 11.69 -52.31
N ASP A 309 48.89 10.76 -51.70
CA ASP A 309 50.36 10.78 -51.49
C ASP A 309 51.14 10.89 -52.82
N PRO A 310 52.42 11.35 -52.77
CA PRO A 310 53.51 10.38 -52.79
C PRO A 310 54.77 10.73 -51.96
N MET A 311 55.31 9.69 -51.32
CA MET A 311 56.74 9.28 -51.27
C MET A 311 57.86 10.28 -50.89
N GLY A 312 58.58 9.96 -49.80
CA GLY A 312 60.06 9.89 -49.85
C GLY A 312 60.88 10.49 -48.70
N GLY A 313 61.48 9.62 -47.87
CA GLY A 313 62.86 9.81 -47.34
C GLY A 313 63.08 10.26 -45.87
N PRO A 314 63.88 9.52 -45.05
CA PRO A 314 64.39 9.93 -43.73
C PRO A 314 65.93 10.19 -43.78
N PRO A 315 66.71 10.35 -42.67
CA PRO A 315 66.48 10.83 -41.28
C PRO A 315 67.53 11.90 -40.83
N ALA A 316 67.42 12.48 -39.62
CA ALA A 316 68.55 12.77 -38.69
C ALA A 316 68.11 13.40 -37.33
N PRO A 317 68.90 13.28 -36.24
CA PRO A 317 68.42 13.42 -34.86
C PRO A 317 68.94 14.65 -34.09
N MET A 318 68.46 14.76 -32.84
CA MET A 318 69.05 15.45 -31.67
C MET A 318 68.65 16.91 -31.42
N GLN A 319 67.93 17.14 -30.31
CA GLN A 319 68.34 17.98 -29.16
C GLN A 319 67.19 18.13 -28.13
N ALA A 320 67.48 17.80 -26.87
CA ALA A 320 66.79 18.31 -25.68
C ALA A 320 67.58 19.54 -25.15
N PRO A 321 67.19 20.29 -24.09
CA PRO A 321 66.04 20.18 -23.18
C PRO A 321 65.35 21.55 -22.83
N MET A 322 64.22 21.53 -22.12
CA MET A 322 63.96 22.41 -20.95
C MET A 322 62.59 22.13 -20.32
N GLU A 323 62.60 21.89 -19.01
CA GLU A 323 61.42 21.72 -18.17
C GLU A 323 60.71 23.06 -17.90
N ARG A 324 59.37 23.01 -17.85
CA ARG A 324 58.54 23.84 -16.97
C ARG A 324 57.43 22.98 -16.36
N PRO A 325 57.14 23.08 -15.05
CA PRO A 325 56.23 22.15 -14.38
C PRO A 325 54.78 22.54 -14.64
N LYS A 326 53.95 21.59 -15.10
CA LYS A 326 52.48 21.72 -15.07
C LYS A 326 51.96 21.02 -13.82
N ARG A 327 51.48 21.81 -12.86
CA ARG A 327 50.61 21.35 -11.77
C ARG A 327 49.33 20.77 -12.38
N GLY A 328 49.12 19.48 -12.19
CA GLY A 328 47.92 18.77 -12.62
C GLY A 328 47.69 17.54 -11.75
N GLY A 329 47.37 17.75 -10.48
CA GLY A 329 47.21 16.67 -9.51
C GLY A 329 46.28 17.06 -8.38
N ALA A 330 45.02 17.36 -8.70
CA ALA A 330 43.98 17.53 -7.67
C ALA A 330 42.59 17.03 -8.11
N ARG A 331 42.33 16.95 -9.43
CA ARG A 331 40.98 16.61 -9.93
C ARG A 331 40.67 15.11 -10.05
N ARG A 332 41.69 14.24 -10.05
CA ARG A 332 41.49 12.77 -10.03
C ARG A 332 41.29 12.21 -8.63
N TRP A 333 41.85 12.85 -7.60
CA TRP A 333 41.74 12.37 -6.22
C TRP A 333 40.39 12.75 -5.60
N THR A 334 39.83 13.91 -5.95
CA THR A 334 38.49 14.31 -5.52
C THR A 334 37.39 13.40 -6.08
N TRP A 335 37.51 12.94 -7.33
CA TRP A 335 36.56 11.98 -7.91
C TRP A 335 36.60 10.61 -7.23
N LEU A 336 37.78 10.10 -6.88
CA LEU A 336 37.90 8.82 -6.17
C LEU A 336 37.36 8.88 -4.74
N VAL A 337 37.53 10.01 -4.05
CA VAL A 337 36.97 10.22 -2.70
C VAL A 337 35.45 10.34 -2.73
N VAL A 338 34.88 10.99 -3.75
CA VAL A 338 33.42 11.11 -3.91
C VAL A 338 32.80 9.75 -4.27
N VAL A 339 33.39 8.99 -5.18
CA VAL A 339 32.90 7.65 -5.54
C VAL A 339 33.00 6.69 -4.36
N ALA A 340 34.11 6.70 -3.62
CA ALA A 340 34.25 5.91 -2.40
C ALA A 340 33.23 6.32 -1.33
N GLY A 341 32.96 7.62 -1.18
CA GLY A 341 31.92 8.14 -0.27
C GLY A 341 30.52 7.66 -0.64
N VAL A 342 30.15 7.71 -1.92
CA VAL A 342 28.84 7.25 -2.42
C VAL A 342 28.67 5.73 -2.25
N VAL A 343 29.73 4.95 -2.48
CA VAL A 343 29.69 3.49 -2.25
C VAL A 343 29.54 3.17 -0.77
N VAL A 344 30.26 3.87 0.11
CA VAL A 344 30.13 3.66 1.57
C VAL A 344 28.74 4.07 2.06
N VAL A 345 28.21 5.21 1.61
CA VAL A 345 26.84 5.65 1.95
C VAL A 345 25.80 4.70 1.39
N GLY A 346 25.96 4.19 0.17
CA GLY A 346 25.06 3.21 -0.45
C GLY A 346 25.08 1.86 0.27
N VAL A 347 26.26 1.39 0.72
CA VAL A 347 26.38 0.15 1.52
C VAL A 347 25.81 0.33 2.92
N VAL A 348 26.00 1.50 3.54
CA VAL A 348 25.43 1.82 4.86
C VAL A 348 23.91 2.01 4.78
N ALA A 349 23.40 2.71 3.76
CA ALA A 349 21.97 2.91 3.53
C ALA A 349 21.27 1.60 3.11
N GLY A 350 21.88 0.84 2.20
CA GLY A 350 21.41 -0.49 1.81
C GLY A 350 21.42 -1.45 3.00
N GLY A 351 22.48 -1.44 3.81
CA GLY A 351 22.56 -2.19 5.05
C GLY A 351 21.51 -1.75 6.09
N PHE A 352 21.20 -0.46 6.17
CA PHE A 352 20.19 0.09 7.08
C PHE A 352 18.76 -0.28 6.66
N VAL A 353 18.44 -0.23 5.35
CA VAL A 353 17.15 -0.68 4.79
C VAL A 353 16.98 -2.18 4.96
N LEU A 354 18.04 -2.97 4.72
CA LEU A 354 18.03 -4.42 4.90
C LEU A 354 17.85 -4.80 6.40
N LEU A 355 18.45 -4.03 7.32
CA LEU A 355 18.28 -4.21 8.76
C LEU A 355 16.92 -3.72 9.29
N GLN A 356 16.26 -2.76 8.64
CA GLN A 356 14.92 -2.29 9.03
C GLN A 356 13.82 -3.26 8.60
N ASN A 357 13.90 -3.83 7.39
CA ASN A 357 12.92 -4.81 6.91
C ASN A 357 12.94 -6.10 7.76
N VAL A 358 14.12 -6.45 8.30
CA VAL A 358 14.35 -7.61 9.17
C VAL A 358 13.81 -7.43 10.60
N ARG A 359 13.55 -6.19 11.07
CA ARG A 359 13.21 -5.90 12.48
C ARG A 359 11.72 -6.02 12.84
N ASN A 360 10.82 -6.14 11.86
CA ASN A 360 9.37 -6.12 12.11
C ASN A 360 8.65 -7.46 11.92
N GLY A 361 9.35 -8.51 11.46
CA GLY A 361 8.79 -9.87 11.39
C GLY A 361 8.53 -10.45 12.78
N TYR A 362 7.49 -11.27 12.91
CA TYR A 362 7.25 -12.11 14.07
C TYR A 362 7.30 -13.58 13.64
N TYR A 363 7.82 -14.44 14.50
CA TYR A 363 7.78 -15.88 14.26
C TYR A 363 7.64 -16.64 15.58
N ILE A 364 7.02 -17.81 15.52
CA ILE A 364 6.87 -18.71 16.65
C ILE A 364 7.87 -19.84 16.47
N GLY A 365 8.76 -19.99 17.45
CA GLY A 365 9.78 -21.03 17.49
C GLY A 365 9.63 -21.95 18.70
N ALA A 366 10.32 -23.07 18.67
CA ALA A 366 10.41 -23.99 19.80
C ALA A 366 11.69 -23.73 20.62
N GLU A 367 11.54 -23.46 21.92
CA GLU A 367 12.68 -23.34 22.85
C GLU A 367 12.38 -24.15 24.11
N ASN A 368 13.29 -25.07 24.47
CA ASN A 368 13.13 -25.97 25.62
C ASN A 368 11.78 -26.74 25.65
N GLY A 369 11.21 -27.04 24.48
CA GLY A 369 9.92 -27.73 24.34
C GLY A 369 8.68 -26.85 24.45
N ASN A 370 8.84 -25.53 24.63
CA ASN A 370 7.75 -24.56 24.65
C ASN A 370 7.72 -23.77 23.34
N ALA A 371 6.52 -23.40 22.91
CA ALA A 371 6.35 -22.41 21.86
C ALA A 371 6.71 -21.03 22.44
N VAL A 372 7.50 -20.25 21.70
CA VAL A 372 7.93 -18.90 22.08
C VAL A 372 7.74 -17.99 20.88
N LEU A 373 7.11 -16.84 21.11
CA LEU A 373 7.00 -15.78 20.11
C LEU A 373 8.29 -14.95 20.10
N PHE A 374 8.92 -14.87 18.93
CA PHE A 374 10.09 -14.06 18.66
C PHE A 374 9.72 -12.89 17.74
N ARG A 375 10.41 -11.76 17.94
CA ARG A 375 10.38 -10.60 17.06
C ARG A 375 11.74 -10.48 16.36
N GLY A 376 11.72 -10.41 15.04
CA GLY A 376 12.90 -10.40 14.17
C GLY A 376 12.89 -11.57 13.18
N THR A 377 14.05 -11.93 12.64
CA THR A 377 14.20 -13.06 11.70
C THR A 377 14.91 -14.25 12.35
N PRO A 378 14.66 -15.48 11.87
CA PRO A 378 15.31 -16.68 12.38
C PRO A 378 16.78 -16.83 11.90
N GLN A 379 17.26 -15.95 11.01
CA GLN A 379 18.62 -16.05 10.45
C GLN A 379 19.67 -15.54 11.45
N LYS A 380 20.66 -16.39 11.71
CA LYS A 380 21.81 -16.03 12.55
C LYS A 380 22.91 -15.42 11.70
N VAL A 381 23.31 -14.19 12.03
CA VAL A 381 24.51 -13.55 11.47
C VAL A 381 25.67 -13.78 12.44
N PRO A 382 26.91 -14.05 11.98
CA PRO A 382 28.03 -14.33 12.88
C PRO A 382 28.20 -13.25 13.96
N GLY A 383 27.95 -13.62 15.22
CA GLY A 383 28.14 -12.76 16.40
C GLY A 383 26.96 -11.86 16.79
N ILE A 384 25.82 -11.89 16.08
CA ILE A 384 24.64 -11.07 16.42
C ILE A 384 23.36 -11.90 16.29
N ASP A 385 22.64 -12.07 17.39
CA ASP A 385 21.27 -12.60 17.36
C ASP A 385 20.31 -11.49 16.91
N LEU A 386 19.69 -11.67 15.74
CA LEU A 386 18.76 -10.71 15.13
C LEU A 386 17.31 -10.86 15.61
N SER A 387 17.05 -11.79 16.52
CA SER A 387 15.74 -12.00 17.13
C SER A 387 15.76 -11.74 18.64
N ARG A 388 14.66 -11.18 19.15
CA ARG A 388 14.40 -11.05 20.59
C ARG A 388 13.10 -11.76 20.92
N LYS A 389 13.02 -12.33 22.13
CA LYS A 389 11.75 -12.85 22.65
C LYS A 389 10.77 -11.67 22.78
N ALA A 390 9.56 -11.83 22.27
CA ALA A 390 8.50 -10.86 22.50
C ALA A 390 8.16 -10.83 24.01
N ASP A 391 7.67 -9.69 24.52
CA ASP A 391 7.39 -9.51 25.95
C ASP A 391 6.48 -10.63 26.49
N ALA A 392 7.05 -11.49 27.33
CA ALA A 392 6.42 -12.72 27.79
C ALA A 392 5.40 -12.52 28.92
N LYS A 393 5.17 -11.27 29.35
CA LYS A 393 4.35 -10.98 30.54
C LYS A 393 2.87 -11.35 30.37
N ASP A 394 2.37 -11.41 29.14
CA ASP A 394 0.96 -11.68 28.83
C ASP A 394 0.72 -12.98 28.04
N LEU A 395 1.78 -13.77 27.77
CA LEU A 395 1.69 -14.99 26.97
C LEU A 395 1.62 -16.23 27.86
N GLN A 396 0.52 -16.98 27.78
CA GLN A 396 0.42 -18.27 28.47
C GLN A 396 1.43 -19.27 27.90
N PRO A 397 2.21 -19.99 28.72
CA PRO A 397 3.19 -20.96 28.24
C PRO A 397 2.48 -22.16 27.58
N ILE A 398 2.76 -22.38 26.29
CA ILE A 398 2.23 -23.51 25.52
C ILE A 398 3.37 -24.49 25.24
N LYS A 399 3.20 -25.77 25.61
CA LYS A 399 4.14 -26.81 25.21
C LYS A 399 3.93 -27.13 23.74
N VAL A 400 5.02 -27.23 22.97
CA VAL A 400 4.93 -27.60 21.54
C VAL A 400 4.24 -28.96 21.38
N ALA A 401 4.49 -29.88 22.32
CA ALA A 401 3.85 -31.20 22.32
C ALA A 401 2.31 -31.14 22.37
N ASP A 402 1.72 -30.05 22.87
CA ASP A 402 0.28 -29.87 23.02
C ASP A 402 -0.37 -29.29 21.75
N LEU A 403 0.41 -28.86 20.76
CA LEU A 403 -0.08 -28.41 19.46
C LEU A 403 -0.48 -29.59 18.54
N PRO A 404 -1.35 -29.37 17.54
CA PRO A 404 -1.59 -30.26 16.42
C PRO A 404 -0.29 -30.69 15.69
N GLN A 405 -0.26 -31.86 15.05
CA GLN A 405 0.98 -32.43 14.48
C GLN A 405 1.58 -31.58 13.35
N ASP A 406 0.74 -30.94 12.53
CA ASP A 406 1.12 -29.98 11.50
C ASP A 406 1.83 -28.76 12.12
N LEU A 407 1.21 -28.18 13.15
CA LEU A 407 1.77 -27.02 13.85
C LEU A 407 3.04 -27.35 14.63
N GLN A 408 3.16 -28.57 15.17
CA GLN A 408 4.39 -29.02 15.81
C GLN A 408 5.58 -29.00 14.85
N GLN A 409 5.39 -29.42 13.59
CA GLN A 409 6.45 -29.42 12.59
C GLN A 409 6.79 -27.99 12.18
N GLN A 410 5.79 -27.13 12.00
CA GLN A 410 5.99 -25.72 11.63
C GLN A 410 6.69 -24.92 12.74
N VAL A 411 6.29 -25.06 14.00
CA VAL A 411 6.91 -24.37 15.14
C VAL A 411 8.34 -24.87 15.38
N LYS A 412 8.63 -26.15 15.11
CA LYS A 412 10.02 -26.67 15.11
C LYS A 412 10.84 -26.13 13.94
N GLY A 413 10.22 -25.89 12.78
CA GLY A 413 10.84 -25.37 11.56
C GLY A 413 10.90 -23.84 11.47
N THR A 414 10.46 -23.12 12.49
CA THR A 414 10.16 -21.67 12.47
C THR A 414 8.86 -21.36 11.75
N TYR A 415 7.83 -21.01 12.51
CA TYR A 415 6.51 -20.64 11.98
C TYR A 415 6.37 -19.12 11.94
N THR A 416 6.52 -18.52 10.77
CA THR A 416 6.38 -17.07 10.57
C THR A 416 4.92 -16.66 10.76
N VAL A 417 4.69 -15.55 11.46
CA VAL A 417 3.34 -15.06 11.76
C VAL A 417 3.20 -13.56 11.56
N ASP A 418 2.00 -13.14 11.13
CA ASP A 418 1.66 -11.75 10.86
C ASP A 418 1.31 -11.01 12.15
N GLY A 419 2.35 -10.66 12.92
CA GLY A 419 2.23 -9.83 14.10
C GLY A 419 1.88 -10.58 15.40
N PRO A 420 1.77 -9.83 16.53
CA PRO A 420 1.64 -10.42 17.86
C PRO A 420 0.27 -11.04 18.14
N LYS A 421 -0.78 -10.66 17.39
CA LYS A 421 -2.13 -11.22 17.54
C LYS A 421 -2.21 -12.70 17.16
N ALA A 422 -1.29 -13.19 16.33
CA ALA A 422 -1.22 -14.58 15.91
C ALA A 422 -1.00 -15.56 17.08
N TRP A 423 -0.47 -15.10 18.22
CA TRP A 423 -0.38 -15.93 19.42
C TRP A 423 -1.75 -16.36 19.95
N GLY A 424 -2.76 -15.48 19.87
CA GLY A 424 -4.13 -15.82 20.26
C GLY A 424 -4.70 -16.94 19.39
N THR A 425 -4.47 -16.87 18.08
CA THR A 425 -4.85 -17.92 17.12
C THR A 425 -4.13 -19.24 17.42
N LEU A 426 -2.87 -19.21 17.87
CA LEU A 426 -2.16 -20.41 18.30
C LEU A 426 -2.80 -21.04 19.54
N VAL A 427 -3.19 -20.22 20.53
CA VAL A 427 -3.85 -20.67 21.78
C VAL A 427 -5.15 -21.41 21.46
N GLU A 428 -5.95 -20.91 20.52
CA GLU A 428 -7.23 -21.53 20.13
C GLU A 428 -7.06 -22.92 19.50
N ARG A 429 -5.92 -23.13 18.82
CA ARG A 429 -5.60 -24.41 18.15
C ARG A 429 -4.91 -25.42 19.06
N VAL A 430 -4.59 -25.09 20.31
CA VAL A 430 -3.96 -26.04 21.25
C VAL A 430 -4.88 -27.23 21.53
N CYS A 431 -4.32 -28.44 21.50
CA CYS A 431 -5.06 -29.63 21.86
C CYS A 431 -5.29 -29.66 23.37
N LYS A 432 -6.56 -29.60 23.77
CA LYS A 432 -6.98 -29.54 25.16
C LYS A 432 -6.98 -30.93 25.79
N TYR A 433 -6.77 -30.95 27.09
CA TYR A 433 -6.88 -32.14 27.92
C TYR A 433 -8.21 -32.13 28.62
N SER A 434 -9.02 -33.16 28.40
CA SER A 434 -10.35 -33.28 28.98
C SER A 434 -10.45 -34.42 29.98
N LEU A 435 -11.19 -34.21 31.06
CA LEU A 435 -11.56 -35.28 32.00
C LEU A 435 -12.86 -35.91 31.53
N VAL A 436 -12.79 -37.21 31.22
CA VAL A 436 -13.89 -37.93 30.57
C VAL A 436 -14.21 -39.23 31.27
N ASP A 437 -15.43 -39.70 31.10
CA ASP A 437 -15.83 -41.04 31.52
C ASP A 437 -15.22 -42.10 30.59
N GLN A 438 -14.42 -42.99 31.15
CA GLN A 438 -13.87 -44.18 30.50
C GLN A 438 -14.37 -45.42 31.23
N SER A 439 -15.52 -45.94 30.79
CA SER A 439 -16.11 -47.18 31.32
C SER A 439 -16.38 -47.12 32.84
N GLY A 440 -16.91 -45.98 33.33
CA GLY A 440 -17.28 -45.78 34.73
C GLY A 440 -16.16 -45.23 35.60
N LYS A 441 -14.99 -44.91 35.03
CA LYS A 441 -13.84 -44.29 35.71
C LYS A 441 -13.45 -42.99 35.04
N VAL A 442 -12.92 -42.05 35.82
CA VAL A 442 -12.40 -40.80 35.26
C VAL A 442 -11.09 -41.07 34.51
N GLY A 443 -10.99 -40.65 33.27
CA GLY A 443 -9.76 -40.67 32.47
C GLY A 443 -9.39 -39.27 31.98
N VAL A 444 -8.11 -39.06 31.72
CA VAL A 444 -7.61 -37.87 31.02
C VAL A 444 -7.38 -38.26 29.57
N VAL A 445 -8.09 -37.58 28.66
CA VAL A 445 -7.87 -37.68 27.21
C VAL A 445 -7.39 -36.35 26.66
N ARG A 446 -6.56 -36.39 25.63
CA ARG A 446 -6.14 -35.20 24.88
C ARG A 446 -6.87 -35.16 23.56
N GLY A 447 -7.32 -33.98 23.12
CA GLY A 447 -7.82 -33.77 21.75
C GLY A 447 -9.24 -34.26 21.48
N ARG A 448 -10.02 -34.55 22.53
CA ARG A 448 -11.41 -34.99 22.38
C ARG A 448 -12.24 -33.88 21.71
N ASP A 449 -13.04 -34.27 20.72
CA ASP A 449 -13.94 -33.38 19.97
C ASP A 449 -13.23 -32.19 19.28
N GLN A 450 -11.94 -32.34 18.92
CA GLN A 450 -11.15 -31.33 18.20
C GLN A 450 -10.70 -31.84 16.82
N GLN A 451 -10.99 -31.08 15.76
CA GLN A 451 -10.89 -31.50 14.35
C GLN A 451 -9.44 -31.83 13.87
N ASP A 452 -8.42 -31.30 14.55
CA ASP A 452 -7.00 -31.47 14.21
C ASP A 452 -6.14 -32.08 15.34
N CYS A 453 -6.80 -32.61 16.38
CA CYS A 453 -6.13 -33.24 17.50
C CYS A 453 -6.53 -34.70 17.57
N GLN A 454 -5.55 -35.60 17.45
CA GLN A 454 -5.82 -37.01 17.65
C GLN A 454 -6.22 -37.27 19.10
N GLU A 455 -7.36 -37.94 19.30
CA GLU A 455 -7.77 -38.34 20.64
C GLU A 455 -6.81 -39.40 21.20
N VAL A 456 -6.11 -39.06 22.27
CA VAL A 456 -5.15 -39.97 22.92
C VAL A 456 -5.48 -40.07 24.40
N LYS A 457 -5.55 -41.30 24.90
CA LYS A 457 -5.68 -41.58 26.34
C LYS A 457 -4.34 -41.31 27.03
N VAL A 458 -4.31 -40.34 27.94
CA VAL A 458 -3.08 -39.84 28.57
C VAL A 458 -2.88 -40.46 29.95
N GLN A 459 -3.95 -40.56 30.74
CA GLN A 459 -3.89 -41.09 32.10
C GLN A 459 -5.22 -41.75 32.47
N ALA A 460 -5.15 -42.95 33.03
CA ALA A 460 -6.29 -43.59 33.67
C ALA A 460 -6.30 -43.23 35.16
N SER A 461 -7.47 -42.90 35.70
CA SER A 461 -7.65 -42.73 37.15
C SER A 461 -8.36 -43.94 37.75
N ASP A 462 -8.10 -44.15 39.03
CA ASP A 462 -8.77 -45.10 39.92
C ASP A 462 -10.12 -44.56 40.45
N ILE A 463 -10.42 -43.27 40.22
CA ILE A 463 -11.67 -42.62 40.64
C ILE A 463 -12.85 -43.23 39.87
N GLN A 464 -13.77 -43.85 40.60
CA GLN A 464 -15.05 -44.28 40.04
C GLN A 464 -15.99 -43.09 39.92
N LEU A 465 -16.66 -42.96 38.79
CA LEU A 465 -17.56 -41.86 38.52
C LEU A 465 -18.74 -41.81 39.51
N ALA A 466 -19.18 -42.97 39.99
CA ALA A 466 -20.24 -43.10 41.00
C ALA A 466 -19.85 -42.58 42.39
N GLN A 467 -18.56 -42.36 42.66
CA GLN A 467 -18.05 -41.85 43.95
C GLN A 467 -17.88 -40.33 43.97
N LEU A 468 -18.07 -39.68 42.82
CA LEU A 468 -17.98 -38.22 42.70
C LEU A 468 -19.32 -37.54 43.02
N PRO A 469 -19.30 -36.27 43.46
CA PRO A 469 -20.50 -35.45 43.50
C PRO A 469 -21.27 -35.49 42.17
N THR A 470 -22.60 -35.50 42.23
CA THR A 470 -23.46 -35.65 41.04
C THR A 470 -23.23 -34.53 40.02
N SER A 471 -22.89 -33.33 40.48
CA SER A 471 -22.52 -32.20 39.61
C SER A 471 -21.21 -32.46 38.84
N ASP A 472 -20.16 -32.92 39.52
CA ASP A 472 -18.87 -33.28 38.92
C ASP A 472 -18.99 -34.48 37.98
N ALA A 473 -19.73 -35.52 38.37
CA ALA A 473 -19.96 -36.71 37.55
C ALA A 473 -20.67 -36.35 36.23
N SER A 474 -21.64 -35.43 36.28
CA SER A 474 -22.32 -34.91 35.08
C SER A 474 -21.35 -34.14 34.17
N LYS A 475 -20.52 -33.27 34.74
CA LYS A 475 -19.50 -32.51 34.00
C LYS A 475 -18.46 -33.40 33.33
N VAL A 476 -18.01 -34.46 34.00
CA VAL A 476 -17.09 -35.46 33.42
C VAL A 476 -17.74 -36.24 32.28
N ARG A 477 -19.02 -36.62 32.39
CA ARG A 477 -19.75 -37.29 31.29
C ARG A 477 -19.90 -36.40 30.05
N LYS A 478 -20.18 -35.12 30.28
CA LYS A 478 -20.31 -34.12 29.22
C LYS A 478 -18.97 -33.62 28.68
N GLY A 479 -17.85 -33.99 29.30
CA GLY A 479 -16.52 -33.53 28.90
C GLY A 479 -16.27 -32.04 29.15
N GLU A 480 -17.00 -31.42 30.08
CA GLU A 480 -16.94 -29.97 30.34
C GLU A 480 -15.62 -29.54 31.01
N PHE A 481 -14.90 -30.47 31.63
CA PHE A 481 -13.58 -30.22 32.19
C PHE A 481 -12.51 -30.27 31.11
N ALA A 482 -12.20 -29.12 30.51
CA ALA A 482 -11.13 -28.97 29.52
C ALA A 482 -10.02 -28.03 30.01
N PHE A 483 -8.77 -28.44 29.83
CA PHE A 483 -7.57 -27.73 30.31
C PHE A 483 -6.53 -27.58 29.21
N ILE A 484 -5.77 -26.48 29.25
CA ILE A 484 -4.58 -26.30 28.41
C ILE A 484 -3.38 -26.79 29.21
N GLY A 485 -2.70 -27.82 28.69
CA GLY A 485 -1.56 -28.46 29.34
C GLY A 485 -1.90 -29.61 30.28
N ARG A 486 -1.04 -30.63 30.27
CA ARG A 486 -1.20 -31.84 31.10
C ARG A 486 -1.22 -31.54 32.60
N ASP A 487 -0.40 -30.62 33.07
CA ASP A 487 -0.24 -30.32 34.50
C ASP A 487 -1.51 -29.70 35.09
N ALA A 488 -2.21 -28.86 34.31
CA ALA A 488 -3.51 -28.30 34.67
C ALA A 488 -4.60 -29.39 34.75
N ALA A 489 -4.61 -30.33 33.79
CA ALA A 489 -5.53 -31.46 33.83
C ALA A 489 -5.26 -32.40 35.02
N THR A 490 -4.00 -32.65 35.37
CA THR A 490 -3.64 -33.41 36.58
C THR A 490 -4.09 -32.70 37.85
N THR A 491 -3.97 -31.37 37.90
CA THR A 491 -4.49 -30.56 39.01
C THR A 491 -6.01 -30.66 39.12
N GLY A 492 -6.72 -30.58 37.99
CA GLY A 492 -8.18 -30.80 37.94
C GLY A 492 -8.58 -32.19 38.43
N LEU A 493 -7.83 -33.22 38.02
CA LEU A 493 -8.04 -34.60 38.48
C LEU A 493 -7.81 -34.75 39.99
N ASN A 494 -6.77 -34.11 40.54
CA ASN A 494 -6.51 -34.09 41.98
C ASN A 494 -7.62 -33.33 42.75
N GLY A 495 -8.17 -32.28 42.16
CA GLY A 495 -9.35 -31.60 42.67
C GLY A 495 -10.57 -32.53 42.78
N LEU A 496 -10.82 -33.35 41.75
CA LEU A 496 -11.85 -34.40 41.80
C LEU A 496 -11.56 -35.46 42.86
N LYS A 497 -10.29 -35.88 43.04
CA LYS A 497 -9.90 -36.80 44.13
C LYS A 497 -10.23 -36.21 45.49
N SER A 498 -9.86 -34.95 45.73
CA SER A 498 -10.15 -34.28 47.00
C SER A 498 -11.65 -34.15 47.26
N ARG A 499 -12.47 -33.90 46.23
CA ARG A 499 -13.94 -33.81 46.36
C ARG A 499 -14.59 -35.17 46.59
N ARG A 500 -14.10 -36.23 45.92
CA ARG A 500 -14.46 -37.62 46.23
C ARG A 500 -14.16 -37.94 47.70
N ASP A 501 -12.96 -37.62 48.17
CA ASP A 501 -12.51 -37.94 49.53
C ASP A 501 -13.33 -37.16 50.58
N ALA A 502 -13.73 -35.92 50.25
CA ALA A 502 -14.68 -35.16 51.06
C ALA A 502 -16.06 -35.82 51.15
N CYS A 503 -16.53 -36.49 50.09
CA CYS A 503 -17.77 -37.28 50.12
C CYS A 503 -17.63 -38.62 50.87
N ALA A 504 -16.43 -39.18 50.96
CA ALA A 504 -16.16 -40.44 51.66
C ALA A 504 -16.05 -40.28 53.19
N GLY A 505 -15.63 -39.10 53.67
CA GLY A 505 -15.50 -38.81 55.10
C GLY A 505 -16.85 -38.61 55.81
N ASN A 506 -16.96 -39.08 57.05
CA ASN A 506 -18.11 -38.86 57.92
C ASN A 506 -18.04 -37.47 58.60
N LYS A 507 -17.82 -36.43 57.80
CA LYS A 507 -17.65 -35.04 58.26
C LYS A 507 -18.99 -34.30 58.23
N PRO A 508 -19.26 -33.39 59.19
CA PRO A 508 -20.53 -32.64 59.27
C PRO A 508 -20.77 -31.73 58.06
N ASP A 509 -19.71 -31.28 57.37
CA ASP A 509 -19.77 -30.38 56.21
C ASP A 509 -19.66 -31.11 54.87
N LYS A 510 -20.37 -32.23 54.71
CA LYS A 510 -20.38 -32.98 53.45
C LYS A 510 -21.14 -32.20 52.36
N PRO A 511 -20.61 -32.08 51.13
CA PRO A 511 -21.34 -31.46 50.02
C PRO A 511 -22.71 -32.10 49.80
N ALA A 512 -23.75 -31.28 49.60
CA ALA A 512 -25.13 -31.73 49.48
C ALA A 512 -25.38 -32.62 48.24
N ASP A 513 -24.50 -32.56 47.25
CA ASP A 513 -24.58 -33.28 45.98
C ASP A 513 -23.72 -34.56 45.94
N CYS A 514 -23.14 -34.95 47.07
CA CYS A 514 -22.41 -36.20 47.20
C CYS A 514 -23.32 -37.42 46.94
N PRO A 515 -22.78 -38.49 46.34
CA PRO A 515 -23.54 -39.70 46.09
C PRO A 515 -23.99 -40.32 47.41
N THR A 516 -25.27 -40.65 47.51
CA THR A 516 -25.82 -41.45 48.59
C THR A 516 -25.33 -42.88 48.38
N ASN A 517 -24.33 -43.32 49.15
CA ASN A 517 -23.93 -44.72 49.10
C ASN A 517 -25.16 -45.57 49.48
N GLY A 518 -25.68 -46.32 48.52
CA GLY A 518 -26.36 -47.58 48.82
C GLY A 518 -25.33 -48.48 49.49
N GLY A 519 -25.30 -48.48 50.81
CA GLY A 519 -24.53 -49.43 51.58
C GLY A 519 -25.05 -50.84 51.27
N SER A 520 -24.20 -51.66 50.65
CA SER A 520 -24.22 -53.09 50.93
C SER A 520 -23.71 -53.28 52.36
N SER A 521 -24.61 -53.59 53.28
CA SER A 521 -24.34 -54.52 54.38
C SER A 521 -24.93 -55.86 54.00
#